data_AF-A0A938W6I3-F1
#
_entry.id   AF-A0A938W6I3-F1
#
_cell.length_a   1.000
_cell.length_b   1.000
_cell.length_c   1.000
_cell.angle_alpha   90.00
_cell.angle_beta   90.00
_cell.angle_gamma   90.00
#
_symmetry.space_group_name_H-M   'P 1'
#
loop_
_entity.id
_entity.type
_entity.pdbx_description
1 polymer ?
#
loop_
_entity_poly.entity_id
_entity_poly.type
_entity_poly.pdbx_seq_one_letter_code
_entity_poly.pdbx_strand_id
1 'polypeptide(L)'
;MSNMRTLVDTIDTVGRELAPLRGEVLPPAPVIRIPSAPDPPAAVFHESREARRDPALESEVYVPALQTIFTALAFGVAAGLLAWAAGWSWRVPVVAAAVGLAFGWAWRLRLADRLLWQIEFWADSDLNGDGATGRPVMSFCLANPGQARQIIAAETRQSVDEEKRAALLRFVDTCFVRGTSESAQGVAAGDRADYVKMRDVLLSLGIAAWKNPQRPKAGWLMAVSRQRARQTIERHVL
;
A
#
# COMPACT_ATOMS: atom_id res chain seq x y z
N MET A 1 -23.33 -62.33 36.81
CA MET A 1 -23.30 -62.41 35.33
C MET A 1 -24.55 -61.75 34.74
N SER A 2 -24.74 -60.43 34.93
CA SER A 2 -25.98 -59.74 34.53
C SER A 2 -25.78 -58.31 33.99
N ASN A 3 -24.56 -57.91 33.65
CA ASN A 3 -24.26 -56.54 33.17
C ASN A 3 -23.70 -56.48 31.74
N MET A 4 -23.66 -57.60 31.00
CA MET A 4 -23.08 -57.63 29.64
C MET A 4 -24.12 -57.81 28.52
N ARG A 5 -25.40 -58.11 28.86
CA ARG A 5 -26.50 -58.17 27.88
C ARG A 5 -27.13 -56.80 27.60
N THR A 6 -27.16 -55.91 28.59
CA THR A 6 -27.81 -54.58 28.46
C THR A 6 -27.06 -53.62 27.53
N LEU A 7 -25.74 -53.83 27.36
CA LEU A 7 -24.90 -52.96 26.54
C LEU A 7 -24.95 -53.33 25.04
N VAL A 8 -25.31 -54.58 24.71
CA VAL A 8 -25.47 -55.04 23.33
C VAL A 8 -26.84 -54.60 22.77
N ASP A 9 -27.90 -54.65 23.57
CA ASP A 9 -29.24 -54.19 23.15
C ASP A 9 -29.32 -52.67 22.93
N THR A 10 -28.49 -51.89 23.62
CA THR A 10 -28.45 -50.42 23.45
C THR A 10 -27.78 -50.02 22.13
N ILE A 11 -26.79 -50.79 21.65
CA ILE A 11 -26.08 -50.49 20.39
C ILE A 11 -26.93 -50.86 19.18
N ASP A 12 -27.72 -51.94 19.25
CA ASP A 12 -28.64 -52.34 18.17
C ASP A 12 -29.83 -51.38 18.00
N THR A 13 -30.21 -50.66 19.05
CA THR A 13 -31.29 -49.67 19.01
C THR A 13 -30.85 -48.37 18.32
N VAL A 14 -29.61 -47.91 18.57
CA VAL A 14 -29.06 -46.70 17.91
C VAL A 14 -28.75 -46.95 16.42
N GLY A 15 -28.44 -48.19 16.04
CA GLY A 15 -28.20 -48.58 14.64
C GLY A 15 -29.44 -48.59 13.74
N ARG A 16 -30.66 -48.62 14.30
CA ARG A 16 -31.92 -48.63 13.53
C ARG A 16 -32.58 -47.27 13.30
N GLU A 17 -32.19 -46.23 14.04
CA GLU A 17 -32.68 -44.85 13.80
C GLU A 17 -31.92 -44.10 12.69
N LEU A 18 -30.81 -44.66 12.19
CA LEU A 18 -30.02 -44.06 11.11
C LEU A 18 -30.14 -44.82 9.79
N ALA A 19 -31.36 -45.28 9.47
CA ALA A 19 -31.74 -45.62 8.10
C ALA A 19 -32.22 -44.34 7.36
N PRO A 20 -31.89 -44.18 6.07
CA PRO A 20 -31.77 -42.87 5.45
C PRO A 20 -33.12 -42.21 5.19
N LEU A 21 -33.24 -40.95 5.62
CA LEU A 21 -34.21 -40.00 5.08
C LEU A 21 -33.88 -39.77 3.60
N ARG A 22 -34.39 -40.68 2.76
CA ARG A 22 -34.55 -40.48 1.32
C ARG A 22 -35.51 -39.31 1.11
N GLY A 23 -34.98 -38.20 0.62
CA GLY A 23 -35.69 -37.39 -0.37
C GLY A 23 -36.54 -36.21 0.11
N GLU A 24 -36.13 -35.45 1.12
CA GLU A 24 -36.57 -34.06 1.21
C GLU A 24 -35.49 -33.13 0.67
N VAL A 25 -35.78 -32.53 -0.49
CA VAL A 25 -34.99 -31.47 -1.08
C VAL A 25 -35.15 -30.23 -0.19
N LEU A 26 -34.17 -29.97 0.67
CA LEU A 26 -34.05 -28.69 1.36
C LEU A 26 -34.02 -27.57 0.30
N PRO A 27 -34.89 -26.55 0.39
CA PRO A 27 -34.79 -25.40 -0.49
C PRO A 27 -33.41 -24.75 -0.30
N PRO A 28 -32.73 -24.32 -1.38
CA PRO A 28 -31.43 -23.71 -1.27
C PRO A 28 -31.52 -22.47 -0.36
N ALA A 29 -30.61 -22.37 0.60
CA ALA A 29 -30.51 -21.22 1.49
C ALA A 29 -30.46 -19.91 0.67
N PRO A 30 -31.12 -18.83 1.13
CA PRO A 30 -31.11 -17.56 0.41
C PRO A 30 -29.66 -17.08 0.28
N VAL A 31 -29.17 -17.02 -0.95
CA VAL A 31 -27.87 -16.45 -1.28
C VAL A 31 -27.96 -14.94 -1.04
N ILE A 32 -27.49 -14.51 0.13
CA ILE A 32 -27.26 -13.08 0.41
C ILE A 32 -26.13 -12.63 -0.52
N ARG A 33 -26.47 -11.98 -1.63
CA ARG A 33 -25.50 -11.28 -2.47
C ARG A 33 -25.04 -10.05 -1.70
N ILE A 34 -23.86 -10.14 -1.09
CA ILE A 34 -23.12 -8.95 -0.66
C ILE A 34 -22.79 -8.18 -1.95
N PRO A 35 -23.16 -6.90 -2.09
CA PRO A 35 -22.75 -6.11 -3.25
C PRO A 35 -21.23 -6.05 -3.25
N SER A 36 -20.60 -6.69 -4.25
CA SER A 36 -19.17 -6.59 -4.50
C SER A 36 -18.80 -5.13 -4.66
N ALA A 37 -17.73 -4.70 -3.99
CA ALA A 37 -17.12 -3.40 -4.21
C ALA A 37 -16.86 -3.18 -5.71
N PRO A 38 -16.96 -1.94 -6.23
CA PRO A 38 -16.72 -1.65 -7.63
C PRO A 38 -15.35 -2.16 -8.04
N ASP A 39 -15.30 -2.97 -9.10
CA ASP A 39 -14.08 -3.56 -9.63
C ASP A 39 -13.01 -2.47 -9.87
N PRO A 40 -11.76 -2.67 -9.42
CA PRO A 40 -10.68 -1.79 -9.81
C PRO A 40 -10.50 -1.85 -11.34
N PRO A 41 -10.14 -0.73 -12.00
CA PRO A 41 -9.98 -0.71 -13.45
C PRO A 41 -8.94 -1.75 -13.87
N ALA A 42 -9.32 -2.58 -14.83
CA ALA A 42 -8.55 -3.71 -15.35
C ALA A 42 -7.10 -3.28 -15.65
N ALA A 43 -6.15 -3.84 -14.90
CA ALA A 43 -4.74 -3.75 -15.22
C ALA A 43 -4.52 -4.46 -16.56
N VAL A 44 -4.17 -3.70 -17.59
CA VAL A 44 -3.84 -4.24 -18.91
C VAL A 44 -2.47 -4.90 -18.80
N PHE A 45 -2.45 -6.23 -18.76
CA PHE A 45 -1.22 -7.02 -18.81
C PHE A 45 -0.86 -7.25 -20.27
N HIS A 46 0.24 -6.65 -20.74
CA HIS A 46 0.80 -6.94 -22.05
C HIS A 46 1.79 -8.11 -21.94
N GLU A 47 1.43 -9.28 -22.48
CA GLU A 47 2.33 -10.42 -22.62
C GLU A 47 2.96 -10.40 -24.03
N SER A 48 4.25 -10.07 -24.13
CA SER A 48 5.01 -10.14 -25.38
C SER A 48 5.82 -11.43 -25.43
N ARG A 49 5.49 -12.34 -26.35
CA ARG A 49 6.24 -13.58 -26.61
C ARG A 49 7.27 -13.32 -27.71
N GLU A 50 8.54 -13.28 -27.37
CA GLU A 50 9.64 -13.34 -28.35
C GLU A 50 10.19 -14.77 -28.47
N ALA A 51 10.67 -15.13 -29.66
CA ALA A 51 11.17 -16.46 -29.96
C ALA A 51 12.50 -16.72 -29.23
N ARG A 52 12.51 -17.74 -28.35
CA ARG A 52 13.65 -18.13 -27.53
C ARG A 52 14.62 -19.00 -28.35
N ARG A 53 15.89 -18.61 -28.42
CA ARG A 53 17.00 -19.45 -28.91
C ARG A 53 17.94 -19.72 -27.73
N ASP A 54 18.51 -20.92 -27.67
CA ASP A 54 19.47 -21.29 -26.63
C ASP A 54 20.78 -20.48 -26.77
N PRO A 55 21.37 -20.03 -25.65
CA PRO A 55 22.58 -19.23 -25.67
C PRO A 55 23.76 -20.07 -26.16
N ALA A 56 24.43 -19.59 -27.21
CA ALA A 56 25.60 -20.24 -27.78
C ALA A 56 26.73 -19.22 -27.96
N LEU A 57 27.92 -19.57 -27.46
CA LEU A 57 29.14 -18.75 -27.56
C LEU A 57 29.42 -18.32 -29.01
N GLU A 58 29.16 -19.20 -29.97
CA GLU A 58 29.30 -18.95 -31.41
C GLU A 58 28.47 -17.75 -31.88
N SER A 59 27.18 -17.68 -31.52
CA SER A 59 26.30 -16.60 -31.94
C SER A 59 26.42 -15.34 -31.08
N GLU A 60 26.79 -15.47 -29.82
CA GLU A 60 26.76 -14.36 -28.86
C GLU A 60 28.10 -13.62 -28.74
N VAL A 61 29.22 -14.27 -29.07
CA VAL A 61 30.56 -13.67 -28.93
C VAL A 61 31.27 -13.58 -30.28
N TYR A 62 31.36 -14.67 -31.03
CA TYR A 62 32.16 -14.72 -32.26
C TYR A 62 31.54 -13.92 -33.40
N VAL A 63 30.24 -14.11 -33.68
CA VAL A 63 29.54 -13.36 -34.72
C VAL A 63 29.60 -11.84 -34.45
N PRO A 64 29.33 -11.38 -33.21
CA PRO A 64 29.51 -9.98 -32.88
C PRO A 64 30.93 -9.45 -33.05
N ALA A 65 31.93 -10.18 -32.55
CA ALA A 65 33.32 -9.74 -32.63
C ALA A 65 33.79 -9.59 -34.08
N LEU A 66 33.47 -10.57 -34.94
CA LEU A 66 33.78 -10.49 -36.37
C LEU A 66 33.10 -9.29 -37.02
N GLN A 67 31.82 -9.04 -36.72
CA GLN A 67 31.11 -7.89 -37.27
C GLN A 67 31.74 -6.55 -36.84
N THR A 68 32.22 -6.43 -35.59
CA THR A 68 32.93 -5.22 -35.15
C THR A 68 34.26 -5.02 -35.87
N ILE A 69 35.01 -6.10 -36.11
CA ILE A 69 36.26 -6.06 -36.87
C ILE A 69 36.01 -5.62 -38.32
N PHE A 70 35.02 -6.22 -39.00
CA PHE A 70 34.67 -5.83 -40.36
C PHE A 70 34.19 -4.39 -40.46
N THR A 71 33.41 -3.93 -39.49
CA THR A 71 32.94 -2.54 -39.42
C THR A 71 34.12 -1.58 -39.25
N ALA A 72 35.03 -1.88 -38.33
CA ALA A 72 36.23 -1.07 -38.11
C ALA A 72 37.15 -1.03 -39.34
N LEU A 73 37.32 -2.15 -40.04
CA LEU A 73 38.06 -2.22 -41.31
C LEU A 73 37.39 -1.34 -42.38
N ALA A 74 36.07 -1.43 -42.55
CA ALA A 74 35.34 -0.62 -43.52
C ALA A 74 35.50 0.90 -43.23
N PHE A 75 35.40 1.32 -41.96
CA PHE A 75 35.67 2.69 -41.56
C PHE A 75 37.12 3.11 -41.82
N GLY A 76 38.08 2.23 -41.53
CA GLY A 76 39.50 2.48 -41.82
C GLY A 76 39.78 2.68 -43.30
N VAL A 77 39.20 1.84 -44.17
CA VAL A 77 39.32 1.97 -45.63
C VAL A 77 38.68 3.27 -46.11
N ALA A 78 37.45 3.58 -45.67
CA ALA A 78 36.76 4.81 -46.06
C ALA A 78 37.52 6.08 -45.62
N ALA A 79 38.01 6.10 -44.37
CA ALA A 79 38.83 7.19 -43.86
C ALA A 79 40.18 7.28 -44.58
N GLY A 80 40.74 6.15 -45.02
CA GLY A 80 41.99 6.09 -45.77
C GLY A 80 41.86 6.72 -47.14
N LEU A 81 40.77 6.40 -47.86
CA LEU A 81 40.46 7.01 -49.15
C LEU A 81 40.24 8.52 -49.02
N LEU A 82 39.53 8.97 -47.98
CA LEU A 82 39.32 10.40 -47.70
C LEU A 82 40.63 11.11 -47.34
N ALA A 83 41.45 10.52 -46.49
CA ALA A 83 42.74 11.08 -46.11
C ALA A 83 43.68 11.19 -47.30
N TRP A 84 43.70 10.17 -48.18
CA TRP A 84 44.47 10.20 -49.42
C TRP A 84 44.00 11.31 -50.36
N ALA A 85 42.68 11.43 -50.58
CA ALA A 85 42.09 12.46 -51.44
C ALA A 85 42.33 13.89 -50.91
N ALA A 86 42.38 14.07 -49.59
CA ALA A 86 42.59 15.37 -48.94
C ALA A 86 44.07 15.70 -48.63
N GLY A 87 45.01 14.80 -48.96
CA GLY A 87 46.44 14.97 -48.66
C GLY A 87 46.77 14.91 -47.15
N TRP A 88 45.92 14.26 -46.36
CA TRP A 88 46.10 14.13 -44.91
C TRP A 88 47.09 13.00 -44.56
N SER A 89 47.69 13.11 -43.36
CA SER A 89 48.60 12.11 -42.84
C SER A 89 47.92 10.74 -42.68
N TRP A 90 48.66 9.65 -42.93
CA TRP A 90 48.22 8.26 -42.73
C TRP A 90 47.77 7.94 -41.29
N ARG A 91 48.12 8.80 -40.33
CA ARG A 91 47.67 8.68 -38.94
C ARG A 91 46.15 8.85 -38.80
N VAL A 92 45.51 9.67 -39.65
CA VAL A 92 44.07 9.94 -39.60
C VAL A 92 43.21 8.68 -39.79
N PRO A 93 43.42 7.84 -40.82
CA PRO A 93 42.64 6.61 -40.98
C PRO A 93 42.88 5.58 -39.88
N VAL A 94 44.10 5.50 -39.33
CA VAL A 94 44.40 4.61 -38.20
C VAL A 94 43.62 5.02 -36.96
N VAL A 95 43.58 6.33 -36.66
CA VAL A 95 42.79 6.86 -35.53
C VAL A 95 41.30 6.63 -35.77
N ALA A 96 40.79 6.86 -36.98
CA ALA A 96 39.38 6.63 -37.32
C ALA A 96 38.98 5.15 -37.15
N ALA A 97 39.82 4.22 -37.61
CA ALA A 97 39.59 2.79 -37.44
C ALA A 97 39.59 2.38 -35.95
N ALA A 98 40.54 2.89 -35.17
CA ALA A 98 40.64 2.61 -33.73
C ALA A 98 39.42 3.14 -32.96
N VAL A 99 38.96 4.36 -33.27
CA VAL A 99 37.77 4.96 -32.65
C VAL A 99 36.51 4.18 -33.04
N GLY A 100 36.37 3.80 -34.32
CA GLY A 100 35.24 3.00 -34.78
C GLY A 100 35.17 1.62 -34.10
N LEU A 101 36.32 0.96 -33.94
CA LEU A 101 36.42 -0.31 -33.22
C LEU A 101 36.03 -0.14 -31.75
N ALA A 102 36.60 0.87 -31.07
CA ALA A 102 36.34 1.11 -29.66
C ALA A 102 34.86 1.44 -29.39
N PHE A 103 34.27 2.31 -30.21
CA PHE A 103 32.87 2.70 -30.05
C PHE A 103 31.92 1.55 -30.40
N GLY A 104 32.19 0.83 -31.50
CA GLY A 104 31.42 -0.35 -31.89
C GLY A 104 31.46 -1.46 -30.83
N TRP A 105 32.64 -1.69 -30.23
CA TRP A 105 32.81 -2.66 -29.14
C TRP A 105 32.09 -2.22 -27.86
N ALA A 106 32.24 -0.97 -27.43
CA ALA A 106 31.57 -0.44 -26.25
C ALA A 106 30.04 -0.47 -26.38
N TRP A 107 29.51 -0.11 -27.55
CA TRP A 107 28.08 -0.22 -27.85
C TRP A 107 27.59 -1.67 -27.75
N ARG A 108 28.38 -2.62 -28.27
CA ARG A 108 28.10 -4.05 -28.22
C ARG A 108 28.12 -4.61 -26.81
N LEU A 109 29.11 -4.24 -25.98
CA LEU A 109 29.15 -4.64 -24.57
C LEU A 109 27.90 -4.18 -23.83
N ARG A 110 27.44 -2.93 -24.06
CA ARG A 110 26.18 -2.45 -23.50
C ARG A 110 24.95 -3.25 -23.95
N LEU A 111 24.98 -3.79 -25.17
CA LEU A 111 23.91 -4.67 -25.66
C LEU A 111 23.98 -6.04 -24.99
N ALA A 112 25.19 -6.57 -24.80
CA ALA A 112 25.42 -7.83 -24.09
C ALA A 112 24.99 -7.74 -22.62
N ASP A 113 25.28 -6.63 -21.94
CA ASP A 113 24.81 -6.38 -20.56
C ASP A 113 23.28 -6.39 -20.48
N ARG A 114 22.60 -5.81 -21.47
CA ARG A 114 21.13 -5.85 -21.56
C ARG A 114 20.60 -7.28 -21.78
N LEU A 115 21.28 -8.06 -22.63
CA LEU A 115 20.91 -9.45 -22.88
C LEU A 115 21.15 -10.31 -21.64
N LEU A 116 22.29 -10.15 -20.98
CA LEU A 116 22.63 -10.84 -19.73
C LEU A 116 21.56 -10.57 -18.67
N TRP A 117 21.20 -9.30 -18.47
CA TRP A 117 20.15 -8.91 -17.54
C TRP A 117 18.79 -9.55 -17.88
N GLN A 118 18.44 -9.65 -19.16
CA GLN A 118 17.23 -10.37 -19.61
C GLN A 118 17.30 -11.87 -19.34
N ILE A 119 18.46 -12.50 -19.58
CA ILE A 119 18.64 -13.94 -19.34
C ILE A 119 18.57 -14.23 -17.84
N GLU A 120 19.24 -13.45 -17.00
CA GLU A 120 19.19 -13.58 -15.54
C GLU A 120 17.77 -13.37 -14.99
N PHE A 121 17.02 -12.42 -15.55
CA PHE A 121 15.61 -12.21 -15.24
C PHE A 121 14.75 -13.45 -15.53
N TRP A 122 14.92 -14.08 -16.70
CA TRP A 122 14.15 -15.28 -17.08
C TRP A 122 14.63 -16.57 -16.41
N ALA A 123 15.93 -16.70 -16.16
CA ALA A 123 16.52 -17.88 -15.54
C ALA A 123 16.37 -17.88 -14.02
N ASP A 124 15.98 -16.75 -13.42
CA ASP A 124 15.93 -16.54 -11.97
C ASP A 124 17.22 -16.96 -11.26
N SER A 125 18.35 -16.75 -11.93
CA SER A 125 19.66 -17.12 -11.44
C SER A 125 20.62 -15.99 -11.73
N ASP A 126 21.44 -15.67 -10.74
CA ASP A 126 22.58 -14.79 -10.91
C ASP A 126 23.66 -15.55 -11.69
N LEU A 127 23.85 -15.18 -12.96
CA LEU A 127 24.78 -15.85 -13.86
C LEU A 127 26.17 -15.20 -13.85
N ASN A 128 26.25 -13.94 -13.42
CA ASN A 128 27.48 -13.17 -13.41
C ASN A 128 28.14 -13.08 -12.01
N GLY A 129 27.40 -13.45 -10.96
CA GLY A 129 27.87 -13.51 -9.57
C GLY A 129 27.90 -12.15 -8.85
N ASP A 130 27.20 -11.13 -9.35
CA ASP A 130 27.16 -9.77 -8.79
C ASP A 130 26.14 -9.61 -7.65
N GLY A 131 25.36 -10.65 -7.35
CA GLY A 131 24.34 -10.66 -6.30
C GLY A 131 23.04 -9.97 -6.68
N ALA A 132 22.87 -9.54 -7.94
CA ALA A 132 21.67 -8.93 -8.46
C ALA A 132 21.04 -9.83 -9.54
N THR A 133 20.03 -10.63 -9.16
CA THR A 133 19.15 -11.23 -10.17
C THR A 133 18.36 -10.10 -10.83
N GLY A 134 18.35 -10.03 -12.16
CA GLY A 134 17.71 -8.98 -12.98
C GLY A 134 16.19 -8.81 -12.79
N ARG A 135 15.61 -9.28 -11.69
CA ARG A 135 14.24 -9.02 -11.26
C ARG A 135 14.03 -7.52 -11.02
N PRO A 136 13.04 -6.89 -11.68
CA PRO A 136 12.61 -5.57 -11.28
C PRO A 136 12.09 -5.68 -9.85
N VAL A 137 12.69 -4.94 -8.93
CA VAL A 137 12.10 -4.75 -7.61
C VAL A 137 10.73 -4.15 -7.85
N MET A 138 9.67 -4.87 -7.49
CA MET A 138 8.29 -4.40 -7.63
C MET A 138 8.12 -3.15 -6.78
N SER A 139 8.39 -1.98 -7.36
CA SER A 139 8.12 -0.70 -6.75
C SER A 139 6.64 -0.43 -6.94
N PHE A 140 5.85 -0.62 -5.88
CA PHE A 140 4.46 -0.19 -5.88
C PHE A 140 4.42 1.33 -6.02
N CYS A 141 4.20 1.81 -7.24
CA CYS A 141 3.89 3.22 -7.46
C CYS A 141 2.40 3.39 -7.19
N LEU A 142 2.04 4.12 -6.13
CA LEU A 142 0.66 4.53 -5.94
C LEU A 142 0.25 5.33 -7.18
N ALA A 143 -0.79 4.87 -7.89
CA ALA A 143 -1.30 5.53 -9.10
C ALA A 143 -1.67 7.02 -8.88
N ASN A 144 -1.97 7.39 -7.63
CA ASN A 144 -2.16 8.79 -7.23
C ASN A 144 -1.75 9.02 -5.76
N PRO A 145 -0.46 9.33 -5.48
CA PRO A 145 0.02 9.51 -4.11
C PRO A 145 -0.57 10.75 -3.43
N GLY A 146 -1.00 11.75 -4.21
CA GLY A 146 -1.64 12.95 -3.70
C GLY A 146 -3.01 12.66 -3.11
N GLN A 147 -3.84 11.91 -3.85
CA GLN A 147 -5.19 11.54 -3.39
C GLN A 147 -5.15 10.60 -2.19
N ALA A 148 -4.23 9.63 -2.16
CA ALA A 148 -4.05 8.74 -1.01
C ALA A 148 -3.70 9.51 0.28
N ARG A 149 -2.79 10.50 0.18
CA ARG A 149 -2.46 11.37 1.33
C ARG A 149 -3.66 12.19 1.80
N GLN A 150 -4.48 12.69 0.88
CA GLN A 150 -5.67 13.46 1.22
C GLN A 150 -6.73 12.61 1.94
N ILE A 151 -6.94 11.37 1.50
CA ILE A 151 -7.88 10.44 2.14
C ILE A 151 -7.43 10.12 3.58
N ILE A 152 -6.15 9.75 3.77
CA ILE A 152 -5.60 9.45 5.10
C ILE A 152 -5.67 10.68 6.01
N ALA A 153 -5.36 11.87 5.49
CA ALA A 153 -5.44 13.11 6.25
C ALA A 153 -6.90 13.46 6.65
N ALA A 154 -7.87 13.18 5.78
CA ALA A 154 -9.29 13.37 6.09
C ALA A 154 -9.77 12.38 7.15
N GLU A 155 -9.41 11.11 7.03
CA GLU A 155 -9.75 10.06 7.99
C GLU A 155 -9.16 10.33 9.39
N THR A 156 -7.90 10.78 9.44
CA THR A 156 -7.24 11.16 10.70
C THR A 156 -7.91 12.37 11.36
N ARG A 157 -8.39 13.34 10.57
CA ARG A 157 -9.13 14.48 11.12
C ARG A 157 -10.46 14.03 11.71
N GLN A 158 -11.20 13.19 10.99
CA GLN A 158 -12.46 12.64 11.45
C GLN A 158 -12.31 11.84 12.75
N SER A 159 -11.27 11.00 12.87
CA SER A 159 -11.04 10.24 14.11
C SER A 159 -10.71 11.16 15.29
N VAL A 160 -9.86 12.16 15.09
CA VAL A 160 -9.50 13.14 16.12
C VAL A 160 -10.72 13.96 16.56
N ASP A 161 -11.60 14.34 15.64
CA ASP A 161 -12.79 15.11 15.97
C ASP A 161 -13.86 14.25 16.67
N GLU A 162 -14.00 12.97 16.28
CA GLU A 162 -14.85 12.00 16.98
C GLU A 162 -14.36 11.73 18.42
N GLU A 163 -13.05 11.61 18.63
CA GLU A 163 -12.46 11.49 19.97
C GLU A 163 -12.75 12.71 20.85
N LYS A 164 -12.60 13.92 20.31
CA LYS A 164 -12.94 15.17 21.03
C LYS A 164 -14.42 15.21 21.38
N ARG A 165 -15.31 14.84 20.46
CA ARG A 165 -16.75 14.79 20.69
C ARG A 165 -17.08 13.78 21.80
N ALA A 166 -16.50 12.58 21.76
CA ALA A 166 -16.69 11.56 22.79
C ALA A 166 -16.15 12.01 24.15
N ALA A 167 -15.02 12.72 24.19
CA ALA A 167 -14.47 13.31 25.42
C ALA A 167 -15.41 14.38 26.00
N LEU A 168 -15.94 15.27 25.15
CA LEU A 168 -16.87 16.32 25.58
C LEU A 168 -18.18 15.75 26.12
N LEU A 169 -18.73 14.72 25.46
CA LEU A 169 -19.93 14.02 25.94
C LEU A 169 -19.70 13.35 27.31
N ARG A 170 -18.56 12.69 27.50
CA ARG A 170 -18.16 12.11 28.80
C ARG A 170 -18.02 13.19 29.87
N PHE A 171 -17.43 14.33 29.53
CA PHE A 171 -17.29 15.46 30.44
C PHE A 171 -18.65 16.03 30.86
N VAL A 172 -19.57 16.23 29.91
CA VAL A 172 -20.93 16.68 30.19
C VAL A 172 -21.67 15.71 31.10
N ASP A 173 -21.61 14.41 30.80
CA ASP A 173 -22.25 13.38 31.63
C ASP A 173 -21.69 13.41 33.06
N THR A 174 -20.38 13.60 33.22
CA THR A 174 -19.74 13.72 34.53
C THR A 174 -20.16 15.00 35.25
N CYS A 175 -20.32 16.12 34.55
CA CYS A 175 -20.82 17.38 35.12
C CYS A 175 -22.23 17.26 35.70
N PHE A 176 -23.12 16.48 35.06
CA PHE A 176 -24.47 16.25 35.59
C PHE A 176 -24.49 15.32 36.81
N VAL A 177 -23.54 14.38 36.92
CA VAL A 177 -23.49 13.41 38.02
C VAL A 177 -22.74 13.96 39.23
N ARG A 178 -21.58 14.58 39.02
CA ARG A 178 -20.67 15.01 40.10
C ARG A 178 -20.73 16.52 40.38
N GLY A 179 -21.24 17.31 39.44
CA GLY A 179 -21.25 18.77 39.50
C GLY A 179 -20.15 19.41 38.66
N THR A 180 -20.11 20.75 38.65
CA THR A 180 -19.28 21.54 37.72
C THR A 180 -17.99 22.06 38.33
N SER A 181 -17.64 21.76 39.58
CA SER A 181 -16.39 22.27 40.19
C SER A 181 -15.16 21.43 39.82
N GLU A 182 -13.98 22.06 39.76
CA GLU A 182 -12.69 21.37 39.54
C GLU A 182 -12.48 20.22 40.55
N SER A 183 -12.83 20.46 41.83
CA SER A 183 -12.74 19.47 42.89
C SER A 183 -13.68 18.27 42.71
N ALA A 184 -14.91 18.49 42.24
CA ALA A 184 -15.89 17.42 42.02
C ALA A 184 -15.53 16.54 40.81
N GLN A 185 -14.80 17.12 39.87
CA GLN A 185 -14.26 16.43 38.70
C GLN A 185 -12.95 15.70 39.00
N GLY A 186 -12.36 15.90 40.20
CA GLY A 186 -11.09 15.26 40.59
C GLY A 186 -9.90 15.74 39.77
N VAL A 187 -9.93 16.99 39.27
CA VAL A 187 -8.91 17.54 38.38
C VAL A 187 -7.61 17.78 39.15
N ALA A 188 -6.54 17.10 38.76
CA ALA A 188 -5.21 17.35 39.29
C ALA A 188 -4.65 18.69 38.77
N ALA A 189 -3.66 19.26 39.45
CA ALA A 189 -3.10 20.57 39.09
C ALA A 189 -2.57 20.65 37.64
N GLY A 190 -2.08 19.53 37.08
CA GLY A 190 -1.61 19.44 35.69
C GLY A 190 -2.74 19.45 34.64
N ASP A 191 -3.94 19.00 34.99
CA ASP A 191 -5.05 18.79 34.05
C ASP A 191 -6.02 19.98 34.01
N ARG A 192 -5.71 21.04 34.75
CA ARG A 192 -6.55 22.23 34.87
C ARG A 192 -6.79 22.91 33.52
N ALA A 193 -5.80 22.91 32.64
CA ALA A 193 -5.90 23.53 31.32
C ALA A 193 -6.97 22.84 30.45
N ASP A 194 -7.00 21.51 30.45
CA ASP A 194 -7.97 20.73 29.68
C ASP A 194 -9.39 20.89 30.23
N TYR A 195 -9.54 20.90 31.56
CA TYR A 195 -10.81 21.19 32.19
C TYR A 195 -11.34 22.60 31.81
N VAL A 196 -10.48 23.63 31.86
CA VAL A 196 -10.84 25.00 31.48
C VAL A 196 -11.27 25.06 30.01
N LYS A 197 -10.53 24.38 29.13
CA LYS A 197 -10.85 24.29 27.71
C LYS A 197 -12.23 23.66 27.47
N MET A 198 -12.52 22.53 28.13
CA MET A 198 -13.84 21.88 28.01
C MET A 198 -14.96 22.76 28.55
N ARG A 199 -14.77 23.43 29.70
CA ARG A 199 -15.73 24.41 30.23
C ARG A 199 -16.02 25.52 29.22
N ASP A 200 -14.97 26.11 28.65
CA ASP A 200 -15.11 27.25 27.75
C ASP A 200 -15.83 26.85 26.45
N VAL A 201 -15.60 25.63 25.95
CA VAL A 201 -16.39 25.05 24.84
C VAL A 201 -17.87 24.91 25.22
N LEU A 202 -18.19 24.43 26.42
CA LEU A 202 -19.59 24.34 26.86
C LEU A 202 -20.25 25.72 27.03
N LEU A 203 -19.49 26.72 27.48
CA LEU A 203 -19.97 28.11 27.57
C LEU A 203 -20.21 28.70 26.18
N SER A 204 -19.30 28.49 25.22
CA SER A 204 -19.48 29.01 23.85
C SER A 204 -20.65 28.35 23.11
N LEU A 205 -20.94 27.08 23.42
CA LEU A 205 -22.10 26.37 22.88
C LEU A 205 -23.42 26.75 23.58
N GLY A 206 -23.39 27.57 24.63
CA GLY A 206 -24.56 27.93 25.43
C GLY A 206 -25.14 26.78 26.26
N ILE A 207 -24.36 25.70 26.44
CA ILE A 207 -24.74 24.53 27.26
C ILE A 207 -24.49 24.82 28.75
N ALA A 208 -23.45 25.61 29.03
CA ALA A 208 -23.09 26.09 30.34
C ALA A 208 -23.31 27.61 30.45
N ALA A 209 -23.46 28.10 31.69
CA ALA A 209 -23.46 29.52 31.99
C ALA A 209 -22.68 29.82 33.28
N TRP A 210 -22.07 31.00 33.35
CA TRP A 210 -21.51 31.51 34.59
C TRP A 210 -22.63 31.75 35.61
N LYS A 211 -22.42 31.35 36.87
CA LYS A 211 -23.38 31.63 37.95
C LYS A 211 -23.59 33.14 38.13
N ASN A 212 -22.51 33.90 37.99
CA ASN A 212 -22.54 35.35 37.95
C ASN A 212 -21.66 35.81 36.77
N PRO A 213 -22.24 36.38 35.69
CA PRO A 213 -21.50 36.85 34.54
C PRO A 213 -20.43 37.91 34.87
N GLN A 214 -20.66 38.71 35.92
CA GLN A 214 -19.74 39.76 36.35
C GLN A 214 -18.62 39.23 37.24
N ARG A 215 -18.75 37.99 37.77
CA ARG A 215 -17.77 37.36 38.66
C ARG A 215 -17.55 35.88 38.30
N PRO A 216 -16.74 35.57 37.27
CA PRO A 216 -16.47 34.20 36.83
C PRO A 216 -15.92 33.27 37.94
N LYS A 217 -15.24 33.85 38.95
CA LYS A 217 -14.75 33.11 40.13
C LYS A 217 -15.87 32.49 40.98
N ALA A 218 -17.13 32.91 40.82
CA ALA A 218 -18.28 32.30 41.47
C ALA A 218 -18.61 30.89 40.92
N GLY A 219 -17.94 30.47 39.84
CA GLY A 219 -18.15 29.20 39.18
C GLY A 219 -19.26 29.27 38.12
N TRP A 220 -19.54 28.12 37.52
CA TRP A 220 -20.46 27.96 36.41
C TRP A 220 -21.43 26.80 36.68
N LEU A 221 -22.51 26.72 35.92
CA LEU A 221 -23.52 25.69 36.01
C LEU A 221 -23.97 25.24 34.61
N MET A 222 -24.60 24.06 34.54
CA MET A 222 -25.24 23.59 33.32
C MET A 222 -26.54 24.39 33.12
N ALA A 223 -26.66 25.07 31.98
CA ALA A 223 -27.79 25.93 31.67
C ALA A 223 -28.95 25.16 30.99
N VAL A 224 -28.67 23.98 30.46
CA VAL A 224 -29.63 23.15 29.72
C VAL A 224 -29.73 21.74 30.32
N SER A 225 -30.76 20.99 29.92
CA SER A 225 -30.92 19.58 30.32
C SER A 225 -29.86 18.68 29.68
N ARG A 226 -29.59 17.53 30.30
CA ARG A 226 -28.62 16.53 29.81
C ARG A 226 -28.90 16.10 28.36
N GLN A 227 -30.16 15.82 28.05
CA GLN A 227 -30.56 15.42 26.70
C GLN A 227 -30.33 16.54 25.67
N ARG A 228 -30.64 17.79 26.05
CA ARG A 228 -30.43 18.95 25.17
C ARG A 228 -28.95 19.24 24.95
N ALA A 229 -28.12 19.08 25.98
CA ALA A 229 -26.67 19.22 25.86
C ALA A 229 -26.10 18.20 24.85
N ARG A 230 -26.49 16.93 24.96
CA ARG A 230 -26.07 15.87 24.01
C ARG A 230 -26.48 16.22 22.58
N GLN A 231 -27.74 16.53 22.34
CA GLN A 231 -28.23 16.93 21.01
C GLN A 231 -27.49 18.13 20.43
N THR A 232 -27.12 19.10 21.27
CA THR A 232 -26.40 20.29 20.84
C THR A 232 -24.97 19.95 20.43
N ILE A 233 -24.28 19.12 21.20
CA ILE A 233 -22.92 18.64 20.90
C ILE A 233 -22.92 17.79 19.63
N GLU A 234 -23.84 16.85 19.51
CA GLU A 234 -23.95 15.96 18.34
C GLU A 234 -24.20 16.71 17.03
N ARG A 235 -24.82 17.90 17.11
CA ARG A 235 -25.12 18.73 15.94
C ARG A 235 -24.00 19.69 15.56
N HIS A 236 -23.23 20.20 16.53
CA HIS A 236 -22.30 21.33 16.31
C HIS A 236 -20.82 20.98 16.47
N VAL A 237 -20.49 19.82 17.03
CA VAL A 237 -19.10 19.35 17.14
C VAL A 237 -18.90 18.27 16.07
N LEU A 238 -18.32 18.70 14.94
CA LEU A 238 -17.88 17.86 13.83
C LEU A 238 -16.41 17.50 13.98
#